data_AF-Q3M6M3-F1
#
_entry.id   AF-Q3M6M3-F1
#
_cell.length_a   1.000
_cell.length_b   1.000
_cell.length_c   1.000
_cell.angle_alpha   90.00
_cell.angle_beta   90.00
_cell.angle_gamma   90.00
#
_symmetry.space_group_name_H-M   'P 1'
#
loop_
_entity.id
_entity.type
_entity.pdbx_description
1 polymer ?
#
loop_
_entity_poly.entity_id
_entity_poly.type
_entity_poly.pdbx_seq_one_letter_code
_entity_poly.pdbx_strand_id
1 'polypeptide(L)' 'MLNFNLPRYLPSADELPDSDETPVDNELQELIPGLLQAILLLLWAERMDWFFGVL' A
#
# COMPACT_ATOMS: atom_id res chain seq x y z
N MET A 1 4.96 25.57 -1.65
CA MET A 1 4.46 25.10 -0.34
C MET A 1 2.94 25.12 -0.41
N LEU A 2 2.28 23.99 -0.18
CA LEU A 2 0.81 23.91 -0.22
C LEU A 2 0.25 24.52 1.07
N ASN A 3 -0.58 25.56 0.92
CA ASN A 3 -1.14 26.31 2.04
C ASN A 3 -2.47 25.64 2.45
N PHE A 4 -2.43 24.76 3.45
CA PHE A 4 -3.63 24.08 3.94
C PHE A 4 -4.37 24.96 4.94
N ASN A 5 -5.34 25.74 4.45
CA ASN A 5 -6.31 26.38 5.32
C ASN A 5 -7.33 25.34 5.79
N LEU A 6 -7.12 24.78 6.98
CA LEU A 6 -8.03 23.84 7.60
C LEU A 6 -9.39 24.53 7.87
N PRO A 7 -10.51 24.07 7.29
CA PRO A 7 -11.81 24.63 7.60
C PRO A 7 -12.18 24.42 9.07
N ARG A 8 -13.01 25.32 9.63
CA ARG A 8 -13.42 25.32 11.05
C ARG A 8 -14.40 24.19 11.41
N TYR A 9 -14.76 23.37 10.42
CA TYR A 9 -15.69 22.25 10.49
C TYR A 9 -15.12 21.09 9.67
N LEU A 10 -15.53 19.86 10.00
CA LEU A 10 -15.18 18.69 9.19
C LEU A 10 -15.88 18.80 7.83
N PRO A 11 -15.16 18.55 6.72
CA PRO A 11 -15.77 18.57 5.39
C PRO A 11 -16.91 17.55 5.31
N SER A 12 -17.97 17.93 4.59
CA SER A 12 -19.03 17.02 4.19
C SER A 12 -18.53 16.03 3.12
N ALA A 13 -19.24 14.93 2.90
CA ALA A 13 -18.84 13.92 1.91
C ALA A 13 -18.68 14.52 0.49
N ASP A 14 -19.52 15.49 0.13
CA ASP A 14 -19.48 16.18 -1.17
C ASP A 14 -18.30 17.17 -1.30
N GLU A 15 -17.67 17.55 -0.19
CA GLU A 15 -16.50 18.46 -0.14
C GLU A 15 -15.17 17.69 -0.04
N LEU A 16 -15.23 16.37 0.13
CA LEU A 16 -14.04 15.54 0.07
C LEU A 16 -13.53 15.52 -1.36
N PRO A 17 -12.19 15.49 -1.56
CA PRO A 17 -11.64 15.22 -2.88
C PRO A 17 -12.18 13.88 -3.35
N ASP A 18 -12.98 13.92 -4.41
CA ASP A 18 -13.46 12.73 -5.08
C ASP A 18 -12.27 11.99 -5.67
N SER A 19 -12.35 10.66 -5.70
CA SER A 19 -11.36 9.88 -6.44
C SER A 19 -11.46 10.34 -7.89
N ASP A 20 -10.36 10.70 -8.55
CA ASP A 20 -10.39 11.17 -9.94
C ASP A 20 -10.81 10.10 -10.97
N GLU A 21 -11.33 8.97 -10.49
CA GLU A 21 -11.67 7.70 -11.15
C GLU A 21 -10.64 7.26 -12.20
N THR A 22 -9.44 7.83 -12.18
CA THR A 22 -8.36 7.34 -13.00
C THR A 22 -7.98 5.99 -12.42
N PRO A 23 -7.87 4.93 -13.24
CA PRO A 23 -7.32 3.68 -12.77
C PRO A 23 -5.94 4.01 -12.23
N VAL A 24 -5.73 3.85 -10.92
CA VAL A 24 -4.40 4.00 -10.31
C VAL A 24 -3.42 3.19 -11.17
N ASP A 25 -2.31 3.81 -11.60
CA ASP A 25 -1.36 3.21 -12.55
C ASP A 25 -1.13 1.73 -12.26
N ASN A 26 -1.68 0.86 -13.11
CA ASN A 26 -1.70 -0.58 -12.91
C ASN A 26 -0.28 -1.16 -12.79
N GLU A 27 0.69 -0.51 -13.44
CA GLU A 27 2.09 -0.91 -13.37
C GLU A 27 2.65 -0.82 -11.95
N LEU A 28 2.37 0.24 -11.20
CA LEU A 28 2.88 0.36 -9.82
C LEU A 28 2.16 -0.59 -8.87
N GLN A 29 0.86 -0.81 -9.09
CA GLN A 29 0.08 -1.79 -8.33
C GLN A 29 0.57 -3.22 -8.54
N GLU A 30 1.12 -3.56 -9.70
CA GLU A 30 1.74 -4.85 -9.98
C GLU A 30 3.20 -4.94 -9.47
N LEU A 31 3.98 -3.87 -9.67
CA LEU A 31 5.40 -3.84 -9.33
C LEU A 31 5.66 -3.83 -7.82
N ILE A 32 4.86 -3.11 -7.04
CA ILE A 32 5.07 -2.97 -5.58
C ILE A 32 4.87 -4.31 -4.85
N PRO A 33 3.76 -5.04 -5.04
CA PRO A 33 3.58 -6.37 -4.44
C PRO A 33 4.61 -7.38 -4.94
N GLY A 34 4.97 -7.35 -6.23
CA GLY A 34 6.00 -8.23 -6.79
C GLY A 34 7.38 -8.01 -6.14
N LEU A 35 7.77 -6.76 -5.93
CA LEU A 35 9.02 -6.41 -5.24
C LEU A 35 8.99 -6.86 -3.77
N LEU A 36 7.88 -6.65 -3.07
CA LEU A 36 7.73 -7.10 -1.69
C LEU A 36 7.87 -8.63 -1.59
N GLN A 37 7.23 -9.37 -2.49
CA GLN A 37 7.33 -10.82 -2.55
C GLN A 37 8.78 -11.28 -2.80
N ALA A 38 9.50 -10.63 -3.72
CA ALA A 38 10.90 -10.95 -3.99
C ALA A 38 11.79 -10.73 -2.76
N ILE A 39 11.58 -9.64 -2.03
CA ILE A 39 12.31 -9.34 -0.78
C ILE A 39 11.99 -10.40 0.28
N LEU A 40 10.72 -10.76 0.45
CA LEU A 40 10.31 -11.79 1.41
C LEU A 40 10.95 -13.15 1.09
N LEU A 41 10.94 -13.55 -0.18
CA LEU A 41 11.60 -14.78 -0.63
C LEU A 41 13.11 -14.76 -0.35
N LEU A 42 13.78 -13.63 -0.60
CA LEU A 42 15.21 -13.49 -0.32
C LEU A 42 15.50 -13.60 1.19
N LEU A 43 14.71 -12.93 2.02
CA LEU A 43 14.86 -12.97 3.48
C LEU A 43 14.55 -14.36 4.07
N TRP A 44 13.67 -15.13 3.42
CA TRP A 44 13.25 -16.45 3.88
C TRP A 44 13.99 -17.61 3.21
N ALA A 45 14.83 -17.38 2.20
CA ALA A 45 15.50 -18.42 1.44
C ALA A 45 16.27 -19.43 2.31
N GLU A 46 16.86 -18.97 3.42
CA GLU A 46 17.67 -19.78 4.34
C GLU A 46 17.01 -19.94 5.72
N ARG A 47 15.78 -19.46 5.90
CA ARG A 47 15.06 -19.59 7.18
C ARG A 47 14.52 -21.01 7.30
N MET A 48 14.97 -21.74 8.32
CA MET A 48 14.52 -23.10 8.67
C MET A 48 13.71 -23.15 9.97
N ASP A 49 13.57 -22.01 10.64
CA ASP A 49 12.92 -21.83 11.94
C ASP A 49 11.40 -21.64 11.85
N TRP A 50 10.85 -21.46 10.65
CA TRP A 50 9.40 -21.33 10.41
C TRP A 50 8.71 -22.67 10.13
N PHE A 51 9.47 -23.74 9.85
CA PHE A 51 8.91 -25.08 9.64
C PHE A 51 8.58 -25.73 10.99
N PHE A 52 7.36 -25.48 11.49
CA PHE A 52 6.76 -26.29 12.55
C PHE A 52 6.20 -27.56 11.93
N GLY A 53 7.09 -28.51 11.60
CA GLY A 53 6.68 -29.86 11.25
C GLY A 53 5.96 -30.49 12.44
N VAL A 54 4.64 -30.61 12.35
CA VAL A 54 3.84 -31.42 13.28
C VAL A 54 3.96 -32.87 12.82
N LEU A 55 4.62 -33.70 13.63
CA LEU A 55 4.65 -35.16 13.47
C LEU A 55 3.35 -35.79 13.96
#